data_AF-A0A7K4HFD5-F1
#
_entry.id   AF-A0A7K4HFD5-F1
#
_cell.length_a   1.000
_cell.length_b   1.000
_cell.length_c   1.000
_cell.angle_alpha   90.00
_cell.angle_beta   90.00
_cell.angle_gamma   90.00
#
_symmetry.space_group_name_H-M   'P 1'
#
loop_
_entity.id
_entity.type
_entity.pdbx_description
1 polymer ?
#
loop_
_entity_poly.entity_id
_entity_poly.type
_entity_poly.pdbx_seq_one_letter_code
_entity_poly.pdbx_strand_id
1 'polypeptide(L)'
;MRKNFNEIYNNLLNNFLSSSLLKIKEEVLKTKNKLMLDLISALTDLIEDKIKNNYASYIAFLLTILQSIKPIIDKPPEIRITFNSKDFSYFSGNMNKIEKIFTNKVKLIKSEKEFTGGFVCVLTAGNISYNYTIENQLKRNITIIEITFSKIFSDFEADVKNLENKYIQFIQNQKLAINDYLKDYE
;
A
#
# COMPACT_ATOMS: atom_id res chain seq x y z
N MET A 1 38.03 37.44 -18.32
CA MET A 1 38.11 35.96 -18.38
C MET A 1 37.60 35.31 -17.09
N ARG A 2 38.12 35.68 -15.90
CA ARG A 2 37.69 35.18 -14.58
C ARG A 2 36.19 35.29 -14.27
N LYS A 3 35.56 36.45 -14.51
CA LYS A 3 34.12 36.64 -14.27
C LYS A 3 33.25 35.66 -15.08
N ASN A 4 33.60 35.46 -16.36
CA ASN A 4 32.90 34.53 -17.25
C ASN A 4 33.12 33.07 -16.83
N PHE A 5 34.34 32.70 -16.42
CA PHE A 5 34.63 31.36 -15.87
C PHE A 5 33.82 31.09 -14.60
N ASN A 6 33.79 32.03 -13.65
CA ASN A 6 33.01 31.93 -12.42
C ASN A 6 31.52 31.77 -12.68
N GLU A 7 30.98 32.50 -13.66
CA GLU A 7 29.58 32.40 -14.04
C GLU A 7 29.24 31.02 -14.63
N ILE A 8 30.07 30.52 -15.55
CA ILE A 8 29.91 29.18 -16.15
C ILE A 8 30.04 28.09 -15.07
N TYR A 9 31.05 28.17 -14.22
CA TYR A 9 31.28 27.20 -13.15
C TYR A 9 30.14 27.19 -12.12
N ASN A 10 29.64 28.37 -11.71
CA ASN A 10 28.50 28.47 -10.83
C ASN A 10 27.21 27.91 -11.45
N ASN A 11 26.98 28.16 -12.75
CA ASN A 11 25.85 27.62 -13.47
C ASN A 11 25.91 26.09 -13.55
N LEU A 12 27.09 25.52 -13.83
CA LEU A 12 27.29 24.06 -13.80
C LEU A 12 26.99 23.50 -12.41
N LEU A 13 27.57 24.08 -11.36
CA LEU A 13 27.32 23.63 -9.98
C LEU A 13 25.84 23.74 -9.57
N ASN A 14 25.15 24.80 -9.99
CA ASN A 14 23.71 24.95 -9.74
C ASN A 14 22.89 23.87 -10.46
N ASN A 15 23.23 23.56 -11.72
CA ASN A 15 22.57 22.50 -12.48
C ASN A 15 22.83 21.11 -11.85
N PHE A 16 24.05 20.86 -11.38
CA PHE A 16 24.38 19.65 -10.62
C PHE A 16 23.63 19.60 -9.29
N LEU A 17 23.50 20.71 -8.56
CA LEU A 17 22.72 20.79 -7.32
C LEU A 17 21.26 20.42 -7.58
N SER A 18 20.60 21.08 -8.53
CA SER A 18 19.19 20.84 -8.85
C SER A 18 18.93 19.40 -9.28
N SER A 19 19.76 18.85 -10.15
CA SER A 19 19.62 17.47 -10.63
C SER A 19 19.88 16.43 -9.52
N SER A 20 20.84 16.68 -8.62
CA SER A 20 21.14 15.78 -7.51
C SER A 20 20.04 15.79 -6.45
N LEU A 21 19.52 16.97 -6.09
CA LEU A 21 18.39 17.08 -5.17
C LEU A 21 17.15 16.37 -5.70
N LEU A 22 16.88 16.50 -7.00
CA LEU A 22 15.76 15.82 -7.64
C LEU A 22 15.93 14.29 -7.57
N LYS A 23 17.12 13.77 -7.88
CA LYS A 23 17.44 12.34 -7.73
C LYS A 23 17.24 11.84 -6.29
N ILE A 24 17.69 12.60 -5.29
CA ILE A 24 17.52 12.22 -3.88
C ILE A 24 16.02 12.08 -3.55
N LYS A 25 15.20 13.05 -3.97
CA LYS A 25 13.74 12.99 -3.74
C LYS A 25 13.09 11.80 -4.43
N GLU A 26 13.48 11.51 -5.67
CA GLU A 26 12.98 10.36 -6.42
C GLU A 26 13.31 9.03 -5.73
N GLU A 27 14.55 8.86 -5.27
CA GLU A 27 14.99 7.63 -4.57
C GLU A 27 14.31 7.46 -3.22
N VAL A 28 14.10 8.55 -2.47
CA VAL A 28 13.31 8.53 -1.22
C VAL A 28 11.87 8.09 -1.50
N LEU A 29 11.23 8.64 -2.54
CA LEU A 29 9.87 8.28 -2.91
C LEU A 29 9.76 6.81 -3.35
N LYS A 30 10.70 6.33 -4.16
CA LYS A 30 10.77 4.91 -4.56
C LYS A 30 10.92 4.00 -3.34
N THR A 31 11.80 4.35 -2.41
CA THR A 31 12.04 3.58 -1.19
C THR A 31 10.79 3.53 -0.32
N LYS A 32 10.11 4.67 -0.14
CA LYS A 32 8.83 4.75 0.58
C LYS A 32 7.79 3.82 -0.03
N ASN A 33 7.61 3.88 -1.35
CA ASN A 33 6.63 3.05 -2.05
C ASN A 33 6.97 1.56 -1.94
N LYS A 34 8.26 1.20 -2.03
CA LYS A 34 8.72 -0.17 -1.85
C LYS A 34 8.40 -0.69 -0.44
N LEU A 35 8.77 0.05 0.60
CA LEU A 35 8.52 -0.36 1.98
C LEU A 35 7.02 -0.51 2.27
N MET A 36 6.18 0.32 1.64
CA MET A 36 4.73 0.19 1.76
C MET A 36 4.23 -1.13 1.14
N LEU A 37 4.74 -1.52 -0.04
CA LEU A 37 4.41 -2.80 -0.65
C LEU A 37 4.90 -3.97 0.21
N ASP A 38 6.12 -3.88 0.74
CA ASP A 38 6.69 -4.88 1.63
C ASP A 38 5.85 -5.05 2.90
N LEU A 39 5.35 -3.95 3.48
CA LEU A 39 4.45 -3.97 4.64
C LEU A 39 3.11 -4.64 4.30
N ILE A 40 2.51 -4.33 3.15
CA ILE A 40 1.26 -4.96 2.71
C ILE A 40 1.45 -6.47 2.54
N SER A 41 2.57 -6.88 1.95
CA SER A 41 2.91 -8.31 1.82
C SER A 41 3.05 -8.97 3.18
N ALA A 42 3.85 -8.40 4.08
CA ALA A 42 4.06 -8.95 5.43
C ALA A 42 2.76 -9.04 6.25
N LEU A 43 1.86 -8.07 6.11
CA LEU A 43 0.54 -8.12 6.73
C LEU A 43 -0.34 -9.23 6.13
N THR A 44 -0.27 -9.43 4.82
CA THR A 44 -1.01 -10.49 4.13
C THR A 44 -0.53 -11.86 4.61
N ASP A 45 0.79 -12.06 4.65
CA ASP A 45 1.41 -13.31 5.13
C ASP A 45 1.05 -13.59 6.60
N LEU A 46 1.11 -12.56 7.45
CA LEU A 46 0.72 -12.67 8.86
C LEU A 46 -0.76 -13.06 9.03
N ILE A 47 -1.65 -12.48 8.22
CA ILE A 47 -3.08 -12.83 8.25
C ILE A 47 -3.27 -14.27 7.78
N GLU A 48 -2.60 -14.68 6.69
CA GLU A 48 -2.66 -16.05 6.18
C GLU A 48 -2.24 -17.07 7.25
N ASP A 49 -1.12 -16.81 7.92
CA ASP A 49 -0.62 -17.66 9.01
C ASP A 49 -1.61 -17.73 10.17
N LYS A 50 -2.24 -16.61 10.55
CA LYS A 50 -3.28 -16.61 11.59
C LYS A 50 -4.53 -17.39 11.18
N ILE A 51 -4.95 -17.30 9.92
CA ILE A 51 -6.05 -18.08 9.36
C ILE A 51 -5.70 -19.58 9.40
N LYS A 52 -4.48 -19.94 9.04
CA LYS A 52 -4.01 -21.33 9.05
C LYS A 52 -3.98 -21.91 10.46
N ASN A 53 -3.44 -21.15 11.42
CA ASN A 53 -3.25 -21.60 12.80
C ASN A 53 -4.55 -21.61 13.61
N ASN A 54 -5.53 -20.77 13.27
CA ASN A 54 -6.81 -20.73 13.95
C ASN A 54 -7.98 -20.58 12.96
N TYR A 55 -8.15 -21.59 12.13
CA TYR A 55 -9.15 -21.59 11.07
C TYR A 55 -10.59 -21.52 11.63
N ALA A 56 -10.85 -22.10 12.80
CA ALA A 56 -12.17 -22.05 13.43
C ALA A 56 -12.59 -20.61 13.79
N SER A 57 -11.70 -19.84 14.42
CA SER A 57 -11.97 -18.43 14.70
C SER A 57 -12.11 -17.59 13.43
N TYR A 58 -11.33 -17.91 12.39
CA TYR A 58 -11.48 -17.26 11.09
C TYR A 58 -12.86 -17.53 10.45
N ILE A 59 -13.35 -18.76 10.47
CA ILE A 59 -14.69 -19.08 9.99
C ILE A 59 -15.76 -18.33 10.80
N ALA A 60 -15.63 -18.27 12.12
CA ALA A 60 -16.57 -17.52 12.97
C ALA A 60 -16.59 -16.02 12.61
N PHE A 61 -15.41 -15.46 12.32
CA PHE A 61 -15.27 -14.10 11.81
C PHE A 61 -15.99 -13.91 10.46
N LEU A 62 -15.79 -14.82 9.48
CA LEU A 62 -16.50 -14.73 8.20
C LEU A 62 -18.03 -14.77 8.37
N LEU A 63 -18.54 -15.65 9.23
CA LEU A 63 -19.98 -15.75 9.52
C LEU A 63 -20.51 -14.47 10.15
N THR A 64 -19.74 -13.83 11.02
CA THR A 64 -20.11 -12.54 11.63
C THR A 64 -20.19 -11.43 10.58
N ILE A 65 -19.25 -11.39 9.62
CA ILE A 65 -19.32 -10.44 8.49
C ILE A 65 -20.56 -10.72 7.65
N LEU A 66 -20.82 -11.97 7.26
CA LEU A 66 -21.99 -12.33 6.46
C LEU A 66 -23.30 -11.89 7.15
N GLN A 67 -23.36 -12.04 8.47
CA GLN A 67 -24.52 -11.64 9.26
C GLN A 67 -24.68 -10.12 9.35
N SER A 68 -23.58 -9.37 9.44
CA SER A 68 -23.62 -7.91 9.49
C SER A 68 -24.03 -7.29 8.14
N ILE A 69 -23.65 -7.92 7.03
CA ILE A 69 -23.98 -7.42 5.68
C ILE A 69 -25.31 -7.95 5.16
N LYS A 70 -25.94 -8.92 5.84
CA LYS A 70 -27.25 -9.49 5.49
C LYS A 70 -28.28 -8.44 5.09
N PRO A 71 -28.51 -7.34 5.85
CA PRO A 71 -29.54 -6.36 5.48
C PRO A 71 -29.32 -5.71 4.11
N ILE A 72 -28.09 -5.72 3.61
CA ILE A 72 -27.70 -5.12 2.34
C ILE A 72 -27.86 -6.13 1.20
N ILE A 73 -27.46 -7.38 1.42
CA ILE A 73 -27.30 -8.38 0.37
C ILE A 73 -28.39 -9.46 0.34
N ASP A 74 -29.23 -9.57 1.37
CA ASP A 74 -30.29 -10.58 1.44
C ASP A 74 -31.50 -10.16 0.59
N LYS A 75 -31.30 -10.20 -0.73
CA LYS A 75 -32.27 -9.73 -1.74
C LYS A 75 -32.50 -10.80 -2.81
N PRO A 76 -33.73 -10.89 -3.35
CA PRO A 76 -34.02 -11.79 -4.46
C PRO A 76 -33.27 -11.38 -5.74
N PRO A 77 -33.14 -12.27 -6.74
CA PRO A 77 -33.61 -13.66 -6.75
C PRO A 77 -32.63 -14.66 -6.13
N GLU A 78 -31.33 -14.38 -6.15
CA GLU A 78 -30.27 -15.27 -5.65
C GLU A 78 -29.04 -14.45 -5.23
N ILE A 79 -28.48 -14.83 -4.08
CA ILE A 79 -27.21 -14.31 -3.55
C ILE A 79 -26.10 -15.26 -4.00
N ARG A 80 -25.06 -14.72 -4.64
CA ARG A 80 -23.88 -15.51 -5.00
C ARG A 80 -22.72 -15.14 -4.10
N ILE A 81 -22.15 -16.11 -3.40
CA ILE A 81 -21.00 -15.90 -2.53
C ILE A 81 -19.83 -16.70 -3.08
N THR A 82 -18.79 -15.98 -3.48
CA THR A 82 -17.56 -16.54 -4.03
C THR A 82 -16.50 -16.64 -2.94
N PHE A 83 -15.98 -17.83 -2.73
CA PHE A 83 -14.93 -18.16 -1.76
C PHE A 83 -13.66 -18.66 -2.47
N ASN A 84 -12.52 -18.61 -1.79
CA ASN A 84 -11.31 -19.32 -2.24
C ASN A 84 -11.53 -20.85 -2.17
N SER A 85 -10.59 -21.65 -2.67
CA SER A 85 -10.72 -23.11 -2.71
C SER A 85 -10.99 -23.75 -1.34
N LYS A 86 -10.26 -23.31 -0.32
CA LYS A 86 -10.31 -23.86 1.04
C LYS A 86 -11.65 -23.54 1.71
N ASP A 87 -12.04 -22.28 1.68
CA ASP A 87 -13.26 -21.78 2.33
C ASP A 87 -14.51 -22.27 1.60
N PHE A 88 -14.46 -22.36 0.27
CA PHE A 88 -15.51 -23.01 -0.51
C PHE A 88 -15.71 -24.45 -0.05
N SER A 89 -14.63 -25.24 0.03
CA SER A 89 -14.71 -26.64 0.47
C SER A 89 -15.32 -26.77 1.87
N TYR A 90 -14.93 -25.88 2.79
CA TYR A 90 -15.51 -25.82 4.13
C TYR A 90 -17.02 -25.53 4.12
N PHE A 91 -17.45 -24.48 3.43
CA PHE A 91 -18.85 -24.06 3.41
C PHE A 91 -19.74 -24.96 2.55
N SER A 92 -19.21 -25.60 1.50
CA SER A 92 -19.94 -26.64 0.76
C SER A 92 -20.26 -27.85 1.66
N GLY A 93 -19.36 -28.23 2.55
CA GLY A 93 -19.62 -29.27 3.56
C GLY A 93 -20.48 -28.80 4.75
N ASN A 94 -20.68 -27.50 4.91
CA ASN A 94 -21.36 -26.88 6.06
C ASN A 94 -22.38 -25.82 5.61
N MET A 95 -23.12 -26.09 4.53
CA MET A 95 -23.99 -25.12 3.86
C MET A 95 -25.06 -24.55 4.80
N ASN A 96 -25.53 -25.39 5.73
CA ASN A 96 -26.49 -25.02 6.76
C ASN A 96 -26.07 -23.80 7.61
N LYS A 97 -24.76 -23.51 7.75
CA LYS A 97 -24.28 -22.32 8.47
C LYS A 97 -24.59 -21.03 7.72
N ILE A 98 -24.52 -21.07 6.39
CA ILE A 98 -24.81 -19.94 5.50
C ILE A 98 -26.32 -19.78 5.35
N GLU A 99 -27.06 -20.87 5.14
CA GLU A 99 -28.51 -20.86 4.96
C GLU A 99 -29.25 -20.35 6.21
N LYS A 100 -28.68 -20.51 7.40
CA LYS A 100 -29.25 -19.92 8.63
C LYS A 100 -29.14 -18.39 8.69
N ILE A 101 -28.22 -17.79 7.92
CA ILE A 101 -28.02 -16.34 7.92
C ILE A 101 -29.03 -15.69 6.99
N PHE A 102 -29.21 -16.21 5.78
CA PHE A 102 -29.97 -15.57 4.70
C PHE A 102 -31.38 -16.14 4.57
N THR A 103 -32.36 -15.29 4.25
CA THR A 103 -33.72 -15.75 3.94
C THR A 103 -33.85 -16.13 2.47
N ASN A 104 -33.10 -15.47 1.58
CA ASN A 104 -33.09 -15.77 0.15
C ASN A 104 -32.12 -16.90 -0.18
N LYS A 105 -32.32 -17.51 -1.37
CA LYS A 105 -31.45 -18.58 -1.87
C LYS A 105 -30.01 -18.09 -2.03
N VAL A 106 -29.07 -18.86 -1.48
CA VAL A 106 -27.63 -18.61 -1.59
C VAL A 106 -26.98 -19.68 -2.48
N LYS A 107 -26.14 -19.24 -3.41
CA LYS A 107 -25.27 -20.10 -4.20
C LYS A 107 -23.82 -19.83 -3.86
N LEU A 108 -23.11 -20.88 -3.44
CA LEU A 108 -21.68 -20.82 -3.24
C LEU A 108 -20.95 -21.04 -4.56
N ILE A 109 -19.92 -20.25 -4.80
CA ILE A 109 -19.09 -20.32 -6.00
C ILE A 109 -17.64 -20.44 -5.55
N LYS A 110 -16.90 -21.38 -6.15
CA LYS A 110 -15.45 -21.42 -6.00
C LYS A 110 -14.84 -20.37 -6.93
N SER A 111 -13.96 -19.54 -6.39
CA SER A 111 -13.21 -18.57 -7.18
C SER A 111 -12.25 -19.26 -8.15
N GLU A 112 -12.09 -18.71 -9.35
CA GLU A 112 -11.04 -19.11 -10.30
C GLU A 112 -9.65 -18.61 -9.86
N LYS A 113 -9.63 -17.49 -9.13
CA LYS A 113 -8.41 -16.88 -8.58
C LYS A 113 -8.39 -17.08 -7.07
N GLU A 114 -7.31 -17.67 -6.57
CA GLU A 114 -7.12 -17.81 -5.12
C GLU A 114 -6.85 -16.45 -4.47
N PHE A 115 -7.29 -16.32 -3.23
CA PHE A 115 -7.08 -15.17 -2.36
C PHE A 115 -6.91 -15.67 -0.91
N THR A 116 -6.18 -14.92 -0.10
CA THR A 116 -5.77 -15.29 1.27
C THR A 116 -6.96 -15.62 2.16
N GLY A 117 -8.06 -14.90 1.99
CA GLY A 117 -9.31 -15.15 2.71
C GLY A 117 -10.38 -14.11 2.44
N GLY A 118 -11.53 -14.25 3.11
CA GLY A 118 -12.72 -13.46 2.90
C GLY A 118 -13.62 -14.05 1.82
N PHE A 119 -14.42 -13.19 1.18
CA PHE A 119 -15.35 -13.60 0.13
C PHE A 119 -15.79 -12.43 -0.73
N VAL A 120 -16.41 -12.74 -1.87
CA VAL A 120 -17.08 -11.76 -2.73
C VAL A 120 -18.56 -12.09 -2.82
N CYS A 121 -19.43 -11.13 -2.53
CA CYS A 121 -20.87 -11.30 -2.69
C CYS A 121 -21.36 -10.57 -3.94
N VAL A 122 -22.11 -11.26 -4.80
CA VAL A 122 -22.70 -10.68 -6.02
C VAL A 122 -24.22 -10.77 -5.93
N LEU A 123 -24.88 -9.62 -6.11
CA LEU A 123 -26.32 -9.51 -6.27
C LEU A 123 -26.70 -9.62 -7.73
N THR A 124 -27.36 -10.73 -8.08
CA THR A 124 -27.77 -11.04 -9.46
C THR A 124 -28.74 -10.00 -10.06
N ALA A 125 -29.60 -9.40 -9.22
CA ALA A 125 -30.59 -8.42 -9.67
C ALA A 125 -30.02 -7.02 -10.03
N GLY A 126 -28.73 -6.75 -9.81
CA GLY A 126 -28.19 -5.40 -10.03
C GLY A 126 -26.71 -5.33 -10.44
N ASN A 127 -26.07 -6.48 -10.72
CA ASN A 127 -24.62 -6.56 -10.98
C ASN A 127 -23.76 -5.86 -9.92
N ILE A 128 -24.26 -5.76 -8.69
CA ILE A 128 -23.52 -5.16 -7.58
C ILE A 128 -22.65 -6.24 -6.95
N SER A 129 -21.34 -5.96 -6.86
CA SER A 129 -20.36 -6.83 -6.23
C SER A 129 -19.80 -6.17 -4.97
N TYR A 130 -19.85 -6.89 -3.86
CA TYR A 130 -19.27 -6.50 -2.60
C TYR A 130 -18.06 -7.41 -2.31
N ASN A 131 -16.88 -6.83 -2.42
CA ASN A 131 -15.63 -7.54 -2.17
C ASN A 131 -15.21 -7.40 -0.70
N TYR A 132 -15.22 -8.51 0.02
CA TYR A 132 -14.78 -8.64 1.41
C TYR A 132 -13.52 -9.51 1.54
N THR A 133 -12.72 -9.67 0.48
CA THR A 133 -11.43 -10.38 0.59
C THR A 133 -10.43 -9.59 1.43
N ILE A 134 -9.49 -10.30 2.04
CA ILE A 134 -8.43 -9.69 2.87
C ILE A 134 -7.65 -8.64 2.08
N GLU A 135 -7.30 -8.93 0.83
CA GLU A 135 -6.57 -8.02 -0.05
C GLU A 135 -7.37 -6.73 -0.29
N ASN A 136 -8.69 -6.84 -0.50
CA ASN A 136 -9.52 -5.66 -0.68
C ASN A 136 -9.69 -4.86 0.61
N GLN A 137 -9.76 -5.52 1.77
CA GLN A 137 -9.78 -4.83 3.07
C GLN A 137 -8.46 -4.11 3.33
N LEU A 138 -7.32 -4.74 3.07
CA LEU A 138 -6.00 -4.09 3.18
C LEU A 138 -5.91 -2.89 2.24
N LYS A 139 -6.34 -3.05 0.97
CA LYS A 139 -6.34 -1.97 -0.02
C LYS A 139 -7.25 -0.80 0.38
N ARG A 140 -8.44 -1.06 0.92
CA ARG A 140 -9.35 0.00 1.40
C ARG A 140 -8.77 0.80 2.57
N ASN A 141 -7.93 0.16 3.37
CA ASN A 141 -7.26 0.78 4.49
C ASN A 141 -5.85 1.28 4.15
N ILE A 142 -5.47 1.31 2.86
CA ILE A 142 -4.13 1.73 2.45
C ILE A 142 -3.82 3.15 2.90
N THR A 143 -4.80 4.05 2.89
CA THR A 143 -4.61 5.43 3.38
C THR A 143 -4.30 5.45 4.88
N ILE A 144 -4.90 4.57 5.69
CA ILE A 144 -4.58 4.46 7.12
C ILE A 144 -3.16 3.92 7.30
N ILE A 145 -2.80 2.92 6.50
CA ILE A 145 -1.44 2.36 6.47
C ILE A 145 -0.44 3.46 6.08
N GLU A 146 -0.71 4.22 5.03
CA GLU A 146 0.09 5.35 4.55
C GLU A 146 0.24 6.46 5.59
N ILE A 147 -0.84 6.81 6.29
CA ILE A 147 -0.81 7.82 7.35
C ILE A 147 0.05 7.33 8.51
N THR A 148 -0.15 6.09 8.95
CA THR A 148 0.61 5.50 10.06
C THR A 148 2.08 5.38 9.69
N PHE A 149 2.37 4.93 8.48
CA PHE A 149 3.70 4.86 7.93
C PHE A 149 4.33 6.25 7.81
N SER A 150 3.60 7.26 7.31
CA SER A 150 4.11 8.63 7.19
C SER A 150 4.39 9.28 8.54
N LYS A 151 3.68 8.91 9.62
CA LYS A 151 4.01 9.34 10.99
C LYS A 151 5.31 8.72 11.52
N ILE A 152 5.67 7.52 11.07
CA ILE A 152 6.98 6.92 11.38
C ILE A 152 8.07 7.64 10.57
N PHE A 153 7.74 8.09 9.36
CA PHE A 153 8.65 8.80 8.45
C PHE A 153 8.70 10.32 8.65
N SER A 154 7.88 10.94 9.51
CA SER A 154 7.96 12.38 9.76
C SER A 154 9.28 12.78 10.40
N ASP A 155 9.91 11.88 11.16
CA ASP A 155 11.26 12.07 11.66
C ASP A 155 12.31 12.01 10.52
N PHE A 156 12.03 11.23 9.48
CA PHE A 156 12.89 11.09 8.30
C PHE A 156 12.86 12.31 7.38
N GLU A 157 11.80 13.13 7.40
CA GLU A 157 11.75 14.38 6.63
C GLU A 157 12.81 15.37 7.13
N ALA A 158 13.07 15.38 8.45
CA ALA A 158 14.16 16.16 9.03
C ALA A 158 15.53 15.65 8.54
N ASP A 159 15.72 14.34 8.43
CA ASP A 159 16.95 13.74 7.92
C ASP A 159 17.17 14.01 6.42
N VAL A 160 16.11 13.95 5.61
CA VAL A 160 16.16 14.32 4.19
C VAL A 160 16.56 15.78 4.05
N LYS A 161 15.92 16.68 4.81
CA LYS A 161 16.25 18.12 4.80
C LYS A 161 17.68 18.39 5.28
N ASN A 162 18.16 17.64 6.27
CA ASN A 162 19.54 17.70 6.72
C ASN A 162 20.51 17.29 5.60
N LEU A 163 20.18 16.23 4.86
CA LEU A 163 20.98 15.77 3.72
C LEU A 163 20.99 16.78 2.57
N GLU A 164 19.84 17.40 2.26
CA GLU A 164 19.74 18.52 1.31
C GLU A 164 20.65 19.69 1.73
N ASN A 165 20.59 20.08 3.01
CA ASN A 165 21.40 21.17 3.56
C ASN A 165 22.90 20.87 3.49
N LYS A 166 23.33 19.64 3.81
CA LYS A 166 24.73 19.21 3.68
C LYS A 166 25.22 19.32 2.23
N TYR A 167 24.38 18.96 1.26
CA TYR A 167 24.73 19.04 -0.15
C TYR A 167 24.77 20.50 -0.67
N ILE A 168 23.85 21.34 -0.21
CA ILE A 168 23.88 22.79 -0.48
C ILE A 168 25.18 23.40 0.07
N GLN A 169 25.54 23.07 1.31
CA GLN A 169 26.78 23.55 1.94
C GLN A 169 28.02 23.07 1.18
N PHE A 170 28.05 21.81 0.74
CA PHE A 170 29.13 21.30 -0.09
C PHE A 170 29.30 22.12 -1.38
N ILE A 171 28.21 22.39 -2.10
CA ILE A 171 28.25 23.21 -3.32
C ILE A 171 28.72 24.63 -3.01
N GLN A 172 28.26 25.25 -1.92
CA GLN A 172 28.73 26.57 -1.49
C GLN A 172 30.22 26.58 -1.20
N ASN A 173 30.74 25.56 -0.50
CA ASN A 173 32.16 25.43 -0.21
C ASN A 173 32.99 25.30 -1.50
N GLN A 174 32.50 24.53 -2.49
CA GLN A 174 33.17 24.41 -3.79
C GLN A 174 33.19 25.73 -4.58
N LYS A 175 32.16 26.56 -4.45
CA LYS A 175 32.12 27.92 -5.05
C LYS A 175 33.08 28.88 -4.36
N LEU A 176 33.24 28.79 -3.05
CA LEU A 176 34.20 29.60 -2.31
C LEU A 176 35.64 29.20 -2.64
N ALA A 177 35.93 27.89 -2.60
CA ALA A 177 37.27 27.36 -2.89
C ALA A 177 37.78 27.75 -4.28
N ILE A 178 36.92 27.68 -5.32
CA ILE A 178 37.35 28.10 -6.68
C ILE A 178 37.58 29.61 -6.76
N ASN A 179 36.78 30.42 -6.06
CA ASN A 179 36.92 31.87 -6.06
C ASN A 179 38.23 32.30 -5.41
N ASP A 180 38.61 31.61 -4.33
CA ASP A 180 39.87 31.81 -3.62
C ASP A 180 41.05 31.35 -4.47
N TYR A 181 41.00 30.15 -5.05
CA TYR A 181 42.03 29.65 -5.98
C TYR A 181 42.27 30.62 -7.15
N LEU A 182 41.22 31.22 -7.71
CA LEU A 182 41.33 32.17 -8.81
C LEU A 182 41.84 33.56 -8.40
N LYS A 183 42.01 33.86 -7.11
CA LYS A 183 42.71 35.08 -6.66
C LYS A 183 44.22 34.98 -6.89
N ASP A 184 44.79 33.78 -6.84
CA ASP A 184 46.23 33.54 -6.99
C ASP A 184 46.72 33.60 -8.44
N TYR A 185 45.80 33.69 -9.40
CA TYR A 185 46.05 33.82 -10.83
C TYR A 185 45.71 35.22 -11.37
N GLU A 186 45.71 36.23 -10.48
CA GLU A 186 45.67 37.65 -10.84
C GLU A 186 46.99 38.13 -11.44
#